data_AF-A0A4D6ND24-F1
#
_entry.id   AF-A0A4D6ND24-F1
#
_cell.length_a   1.000
_cell.length_b   1.000
_cell.length_c   1.000
_cell.angle_alpha   90.00
_cell.angle_beta   90.00
_cell.angle_gamma   90.00
#
_symmetry.space_group_name_H-M   'P 1'
#
loop_
_entity.id
_entity.type
_entity.pdbx_description
1 polymer ?
#
loop_
_entity_poly.entity_id
_entity_poly.type
_entity_poly.pdbx_seq_one_letter_code
_entity_poly.pdbx_strand_id
1 'polypeptide(L)'
;MINNGVCTLRTCFRFPERSLFPSLQRSFTFRRRFLVTASQRKNKEKVIVISGPTGSGKSRLALELAKRLNGEIVSADSVQVYRGLDVGSAKPSPDERKEVPHHLVDILHPSEDYSVGQFFEDARQATRCILDNGRVPIVVGGTGLYLRWFIYGKPDVPKASPVITSEVNQELAELQRNEDWDTAVQLVVKAGDSKAQFLAANDWYRLRRSLEIIKSSGSPPSAFRVPYDSFREQGECSVTEDSESSDMNTYGDGMEETSSSELDYEFMCFFLSSHRLDLYKSIDYRCEDMLLGRDGILSEAQWLLDAGLHPNSNSATKAIGYRQAMEYLQRCREQGGQSSAAEFYKFLFEFQKASRNFAKRQLTWFRNEKIYQWLDGSKPLETILSFINGAYHDWNGSLRVPEHLRMSRAISNRREETQIKSYRTRNRHFVKGEDCSHILNWISKTQR
;
A
#
# COMPACT_ATOMS: atom_id res chain seq x y z
N MET A 1 15.83 42.53 52.56
CA MET A 1 17.30 42.35 52.57
C MET A 1 17.61 41.24 51.56
N ILE A 2 17.89 41.62 50.31
CA ILE A 2 19.22 41.74 49.68
C ILE A 2 19.88 40.37 49.42
N ASN A 3 19.86 40.03 48.11
CA ASN A 3 20.87 39.41 47.24
C ASN A 3 21.56 38.07 47.55
N ASN A 4 21.42 37.14 46.60
CA ASN A 4 22.43 36.54 45.69
C ASN A 4 21.95 35.12 45.33
N GLY A 5 21.93 34.60 44.11
CA GLY A 5 22.55 34.97 42.85
C GLY A 5 23.08 33.70 42.18
N VAL A 6 22.88 33.58 40.85
CA VAL A 6 23.71 32.84 39.88
C VAL A 6 23.20 31.50 39.29
N CYS A 7 22.83 31.64 38.01
CA CYS A 7 23.07 30.85 36.78
C CYS A 7 22.40 29.50 36.49
N THR A 8 21.48 29.59 35.52
CA THR A 8 21.14 28.59 34.51
C THR A 8 22.00 28.77 33.25
N LEU A 9 22.52 27.67 32.69
CA LEU A 9 23.23 27.63 31.40
C LEU A 9 22.27 27.11 30.32
N ARG A 10 21.92 27.99 29.36
CA ARG A 10 21.35 27.65 28.04
C ARG A 10 22.47 27.80 27.01
N THR A 11 22.85 26.70 26.36
CA THR A 11 23.79 26.70 25.22
C THR A 11 23.01 26.85 23.91
N CYS A 12 23.07 28.05 23.33
CA CYS A 12 22.83 28.30 21.90
C CYS A 12 24.18 28.23 21.18
N PHE A 13 24.32 27.37 20.17
CA PHE A 13 25.47 27.41 19.26
C PHE A 13 25.08 28.07 17.94
N ARG A 14 25.85 29.12 17.62
CA ARG A 14 25.78 30.01 16.45
C ARG A 14 26.43 29.38 15.22
N PHE A 15 25.88 29.69 14.05
CA PHE A 15 26.55 29.60 12.74
C PHE A 15 27.77 30.54 12.66
N PRO A 16 28.81 30.21 11.88
CA PRO A 16 29.80 31.17 11.44
C PRO A 16 29.61 31.55 9.95
N GLU A 17 29.39 32.85 9.71
CA GLU A 17 29.76 33.52 8.46
C GLU A 17 31.27 33.78 8.44
N ARG A 18 31.92 33.60 7.27
CA ARG A 18 32.90 34.56 6.74
C ARG A 18 33.26 34.27 5.28
N SER A 19 33.30 35.36 4.52
CA SER A 19 33.67 35.55 3.13
C SER A 19 35.19 35.61 2.92
N LEU A 20 35.67 35.23 1.74
CA LEU A 20 36.90 35.71 1.11
C LEU A 20 36.80 35.49 -0.43
N PHE A 21 36.77 36.59 -1.20
CA PHE A 21 36.89 36.61 -2.67
C PHE A 21 38.34 36.85 -3.09
N PRO A 22 38.73 36.40 -4.29
CA PRO A 22 39.62 37.18 -5.16
C PRO A 22 38.95 37.53 -6.49
N SER A 23 39.22 38.75 -6.92
CA SER A 23 38.79 39.43 -8.14
C SER A 23 39.40 38.83 -9.41
N LEU A 24 38.56 38.59 -10.44
CA LEU A 24 38.99 38.47 -11.83
C LEU A 24 37.91 39.07 -12.74
N GLN A 25 38.19 40.25 -13.28
CA GLN A 25 37.44 40.87 -14.37
C GLN A 25 37.59 40.02 -15.63
N ARG A 26 36.47 39.61 -16.25
CA ARG A 26 36.43 39.21 -17.66
C ARG A 26 35.22 39.82 -18.35
N SER A 27 35.52 40.46 -19.47
CA SER A 27 34.65 41.21 -20.37
C SER A 27 33.47 40.39 -20.90
N PHE A 28 32.28 40.98 -20.85
CA PHE A 28 31.09 40.46 -21.53
C PHE A 28 31.13 40.84 -23.02
N THR A 29 31.42 39.88 -23.89
CA THR A 29 31.05 39.95 -25.31
C THR A 29 29.76 39.19 -25.52
N PHE A 30 28.68 39.91 -25.79
CA PHE A 30 27.35 39.36 -26.09
C PHE A 30 27.35 38.74 -27.50
N ARG A 31 27.54 37.42 -27.60
CA ARG A 31 27.21 36.66 -28.83
C ARG A 31 25.80 36.10 -28.69
N ARG A 32 24.84 36.71 -29.40
CA ARG A 32 23.52 36.13 -29.68
C ARG A 32 23.71 34.78 -30.37
N ARG A 33 23.55 33.68 -29.63
CA ARG A 33 23.31 32.36 -30.21
C ARG A 33 21.80 32.22 -30.36
N PHE A 34 21.35 32.14 -31.61
CA PHE A 34 20.00 31.67 -31.93
C PHE A 34 19.84 30.27 -31.32
N LEU A 35 18.95 30.15 -30.33
CA LEU A 35 18.48 28.86 -29.83
C LEU A 35 17.48 28.32 -30.84
N VAL A 36 17.95 27.42 -31.70
CA VAL A 36 17.08 26.47 -32.38
C VAL A 36 16.58 25.52 -31.30
N THR A 37 15.36 25.72 -30.81
CA THR A 37 14.69 24.77 -29.93
C THR A 37 14.24 23.56 -30.76
N ALA A 38 15.16 22.63 -30.99
CA ALA A 38 14.78 21.27 -31.28
C ALA A 38 14.13 20.71 -30.01
N SER A 39 12.84 20.37 -30.08
CA SER A 39 12.13 19.64 -29.04
C SER A 39 12.75 18.24 -28.93
N GLN A 40 13.82 18.11 -28.15
CA GLN A 40 14.29 16.81 -27.69
C GLN A 40 13.27 16.32 -26.67
N ARG A 41 12.55 15.23 -26.98
CA ARG A 41 11.83 14.46 -25.98
C ARG A 41 12.83 14.13 -24.86
N LYS A 42 12.70 14.76 -23.69
CA LYS A 42 13.43 14.32 -22.49
C LYS A 42 13.07 12.85 -22.28
N ASN A 43 14.06 11.95 -22.29
CA ASN A 43 13.82 10.58 -21.84
C ASN A 43 13.35 10.66 -20.38
N LYS A 44 12.15 10.16 -20.12
CA LYS A 44 11.62 10.12 -18.76
C LYS A 44 12.46 9.18 -17.92
N GLU A 45 12.56 9.50 -16.63
CA GLU A 45 13.26 8.64 -15.68
C GLU A 45 12.45 7.37 -15.45
N LYS A 46 13.15 6.22 -15.38
CA LYS A 46 12.55 4.90 -15.27
C LYS A 46 12.31 4.54 -13.80
N VAL A 47 11.11 4.06 -13.50
CA VAL A 47 10.74 3.55 -12.18
C VAL A 47 10.20 2.13 -12.32
N ILE A 48 10.80 1.19 -11.60
CA ILE A 48 10.32 -0.20 -11.58
C ILE A 48 9.28 -0.34 -10.48
N VAL A 49 8.13 -0.92 -10.79
CA VAL A 49 7.08 -1.23 -9.81
C VAL A 49 6.86 -2.74 -9.78
N ILE A 50 7.08 -3.38 -8.64
CA ILE A 50 6.84 -4.81 -8.43
C ILE A 50 5.67 -4.98 -7.46
N SER A 51 4.55 -5.42 -8.01
CA SER A 51 3.34 -5.75 -7.25
C SER A 51 3.05 -7.26 -7.25
N GLY A 52 2.14 -7.68 -6.40
CA GLY A 52 1.72 -9.07 -6.28
C GLY A 52 0.98 -9.34 -4.97
N PRO A 53 0.19 -10.42 -4.89
CA PRO A 53 -0.48 -10.78 -3.66
C PRO A 53 0.53 -11.09 -2.54
N THR A 54 0.08 -11.06 -1.28
CA THR A 54 0.88 -11.61 -0.18
C THR A 54 1.21 -13.09 -0.44
N GLY A 55 2.45 -13.51 -0.15
CA GLY A 55 2.95 -14.86 -0.44
C GLY A 55 3.52 -15.06 -1.85
N SER A 56 3.48 -14.07 -2.76
CA SER A 56 3.97 -14.27 -4.15
C SER A 56 5.50 -14.23 -4.33
N GLY A 57 6.27 -13.88 -3.29
CA GLY A 57 7.74 -13.77 -3.38
C GLY A 57 8.27 -12.41 -3.86
N LYS A 58 7.41 -11.38 -3.97
CA LYS A 58 7.79 -10.03 -4.45
C LYS A 58 8.98 -9.39 -3.73
N SER A 59 9.10 -9.55 -2.40
CA SER A 59 10.20 -8.96 -1.62
C SER A 59 11.56 -9.54 -2.01
N ARG A 60 11.63 -10.88 -2.16
CA ARG A 60 12.87 -11.56 -2.60
C ARG A 60 13.25 -11.16 -4.02
N LEU A 61 12.28 -11.08 -4.92
CA LEU A 61 12.52 -10.64 -6.30
C LEU A 61 13.08 -9.21 -6.33
N ALA A 62 12.50 -8.30 -5.56
CA ALA A 62 12.95 -6.92 -5.54
C ALA A 62 14.34 -6.74 -4.93
N LEU A 63 14.65 -7.45 -3.84
CA LEU A 63 15.97 -7.41 -3.20
C LEU A 63 17.07 -7.83 -4.19
N GLU A 64 16.89 -8.97 -4.85
CA GLU A 64 17.88 -9.49 -5.81
C GLU A 64 17.97 -8.63 -7.07
N LEU A 65 16.86 -8.01 -7.50
CA LEU A 65 16.87 -7.07 -8.62
C LEU A 65 17.61 -5.77 -8.26
N ALA A 66 17.40 -5.24 -7.05
CA ALA A 66 18.06 -4.03 -6.57
C ALA A 66 19.57 -4.19 -6.54
N LYS A 67 20.07 -5.36 -6.10
CA LYS A 67 21.51 -5.68 -6.14
C LYS A 67 22.08 -5.62 -7.56
N ARG A 68 21.35 -6.09 -8.57
CA ARG A 68 21.80 -6.11 -9.98
C ARG A 68 21.79 -4.73 -10.64
N LEU A 69 20.77 -3.94 -10.31
CA LEU A 69 20.54 -2.63 -10.93
C LEU A 69 21.16 -1.48 -10.15
N ASN A 70 21.91 -1.73 -9.07
CA ASN A 70 22.35 -0.70 -8.13
C ASN A 70 21.16 0.19 -7.68
N GLY A 71 20.07 -0.49 -7.32
CA GLY A 71 18.79 0.12 -6.98
C GLY A 71 18.53 0.20 -5.49
N GLU A 72 17.48 0.94 -5.15
CA GLU A 72 16.95 1.06 -3.80
C GLU A 72 15.45 0.77 -3.79
N ILE A 73 14.95 0.26 -2.66
CA ILE A 73 13.57 -0.21 -2.56
C ILE A 73 12.71 0.82 -1.85
N VAL A 74 11.57 1.19 -2.43
CA VAL A 74 10.53 1.97 -1.76
C VAL A 74 9.37 1.05 -1.41
N SER A 75 9.09 0.85 -0.11
CA SER A 75 7.99 -0.01 0.32
C SER A 75 6.63 0.64 0.08
N ALA A 76 5.76 -0.05 -0.65
CA ALA A 76 4.36 0.28 -0.88
C ALA A 76 3.44 -0.69 -0.11
N ASP A 77 3.73 -0.88 1.18
CA ASP A 77 2.98 -1.68 2.13
C ASP A 77 2.48 -0.81 3.29
N SER A 78 1.20 -0.94 3.66
CA SER A 78 0.58 -0.09 4.68
C SER A 78 0.94 -0.48 6.12
N VAL A 79 1.65 -1.60 6.32
CA VAL A 79 2.00 -2.12 7.65
C VAL A 79 3.50 -2.02 7.92
N GLN A 80 4.34 -2.21 6.90
CA GLN A 80 5.80 -2.15 7.05
C GLN A 80 6.33 -0.78 7.49
N VAL A 81 5.52 0.27 7.38
CA VAL A 81 5.82 1.62 7.88
C VAL A 81 5.95 1.68 9.41
N TYR A 82 5.35 0.73 10.14
CA TYR A 82 5.28 0.77 11.60
C TYR A 82 6.40 -0.01 12.29
N ARG A 83 7.05 0.64 13.25
CA ARG A 83 8.09 0.06 14.13
C ARG A 83 7.53 -1.07 14.99
N GLY A 84 8.28 -2.18 15.09
CA GLY A 84 7.90 -3.33 15.92
C GLY A 84 6.82 -4.24 15.33
N LEU A 85 6.33 -3.95 14.12
CA LEU A 85 5.43 -4.83 13.34
C LEU A 85 6.24 -5.51 12.23
N ASP A 86 7.11 -6.43 12.59
CA ASP A 86 8.11 -7.04 11.71
C ASP A 86 7.62 -8.38 11.13
N VAL A 87 7.21 -9.31 12.01
CA VAL A 87 6.81 -10.67 11.66
C VAL A 87 5.53 -10.67 10.87
N GLY A 88 4.47 -10.05 11.38
CA GLY A 88 3.16 -10.05 10.70
C GLY A 88 3.17 -9.33 9.34
N SER A 89 4.04 -8.34 9.16
CA SER A 89 4.20 -7.61 7.89
C SER A 89 5.20 -8.27 6.93
N ALA A 90 5.94 -9.29 7.39
CA ALA A 90 7.19 -9.78 6.79
C ALA A 90 8.06 -8.64 6.26
N LYS A 91 8.41 -7.76 7.17
CA LYS A 91 9.37 -6.71 6.93
C LYS A 91 10.73 -7.34 6.55
N PRO A 92 11.50 -6.74 5.62
CA PRO A 92 12.85 -7.19 5.36
C PRO A 92 13.66 -7.20 6.66
N SER A 93 14.50 -8.21 6.83
CA SER A 93 15.39 -8.36 7.98
C SER A 93 16.42 -7.22 8.04
N PRO A 94 17.02 -6.94 9.20
CA PRO A 94 18.07 -5.94 9.31
C PRO A 94 19.24 -6.17 8.36
N ASP A 95 19.58 -7.42 8.04
CA ASP A 95 20.68 -7.75 7.13
C ASP A 95 20.29 -7.47 5.67
N GLU A 96 19.08 -7.82 5.24
CA GLU A 96 18.57 -7.45 3.91
C GLU A 96 18.53 -5.92 3.72
N ARG A 97 18.22 -5.16 4.79
CA ARG A 97 18.21 -3.69 4.75
C ARG A 97 19.61 -3.06 4.74
N LYS A 98 20.63 -3.76 5.24
CA LYS A 98 22.03 -3.34 5.10
C LYS A 98 22.53 -3.59 3.68
N GLU A 99 22.09 -4.68 3.06
CA GLU A 99 22.47 -5.02 1.69
C GLU A 99 21.84 -4.06 0.66
N VAL A 100 20.56 -3.73 0.83
CA VAL A 100 19.83 -2.81 -0.05
C VAL A 100 19.04 -1.81 0.81
N PRO A 101 19.21 -0.49 0.60
CA PRO A 101 18.40 0.52 1.28
C PRO A 101 16.90 0.33 1.01
N HIS A 102 16.12 0.32 2.10
CA HIS A 102 14.67 0.27 2.06
C HIS A 102 14.08 1.56 2.64
N HIS A 103 13.29 2.26 1.84
CA HIS A 103 12.56 3.46 2.21
C HIS A 103 11.13 3.11 2.65
N LEU A 104 10.55 3.97 3.49
CA LEU A 104 9.20 3.83 4.05
C LEU A 104 9.00 2.55 4.87
N VAL A 105 10.04 2.16 5.60
CA VAL A 105 10.04 1.05 6.56
C VAL A 105 10.44 1.62 7.92
N ASP A 106 9.70 1.26 8.98
CA ASP A 106 9.97 1.73 10.37
C ASP A 106 9.97 3.26 10.54
N ILE A 107 9.17 3.96 9.75
CA ILE A 107 9.05 5.43 9.79
C ILE A 107 8.07 5.93 10.87
N LEU A 108 7.16 5.09 11.37
CA LEU A 108 6.10 5.47 12.31
C LEU A 108 6.02 4.57 13.55
N HIS A 109 5.51 5.13 14.64
CA HIS A 109 5.03 4.38 15.80
C HIS A 109 3.63 3.80 15.51
N PRO A 110 3.26 2.61 16.03
CA PRO A 110 1.97 1.98 15.70
C PRO A 110 0.72 2.71 16.19
N SER A 111 0.88 3.68 17.09
CA SER A 111 -0.23 4.56 17.51
C SER A 111 -0.54 5.64 16.48
N GLU A 112 0.34 5.87 15.51
CA GLU A 112 0.20 6.91 14.49
C GLU A 112 -0.60 6.40 13.28
N ASP A 113 -1.33 7.30 12.63
CA ASP A 113 -2.04 6.98 11.40
C ASP A 113 -1.19 7.29 10.16
N TYR A 114 -1.32 6.44 9.14
CA TYR A 114 -0.67 6.62 7.85
C TYR A 114 -1.66 6.54 6.69
N SER A 115 -1.79 7.65 5.97
CA SER A 115 -2.74 7.80 4.87
C SER A 115 -2.07 7.54 3.52
N VAL A 116 -2.88 7.22 2.50
CA VAL A 116 -2.39 7.12 1.13
C VAL A 116 -1.84 8.45 0.60
N GLY A 117 -2.33 9.59 1.11
CA GLY A 117 -1.79 10.91 0.78
C GLY A 117 -0.36 11.09 1.29
N GLN A 118 -0.08 10.68 2.53
CA GLN A 118 1.29 10.68 3.06
C GLN A 118 2.19 9.74 2.28
N PHE A 119 1.74 8.50 2.03
CA PHE A 119 2.48 7.58 1.18
C PHE A 119 2.83 8.18 -0.18
N PHE A 120 1.90 8.87 -0.84
CA PHE A 120 2.17 9.51 -2.13
C PHE A 120 3.33 10.49 -2.02
N GLU A 121 3.29 11.43 -1.07
CA GLU A 121 4.36 12.43 -0.93
C GLU A 121 5.69 11.76 -0.57
N ASP A 122 5.69 10.89 0.44
CA ASP A 122 6.91 10.26 0.95
C ASP A 122 7.55 9.33 -0.09
N ALA A 123 6.74 8.56 -0.83
CA ALA A 123 7.24 7.67 -1.89
C ALA A 123 7.78 8.45 -3.09
N ARG A 124 7.14 9.56 -3.46
CA ARG A 124 7.62 10.43 -4.55
C ARG A 124 8.91 11.14 -4.18
N GLN A 125 9.02 11.60 -2.93
CA GLN A 125 10.25 12.18 -2.40
C GLN A 125 11.40 11.15 -2.39
N ALA A 126 11.15 9.94 -1.87
CA ALA A 126 12.14 8.87 -1.85
C ALA A 126 12.59 8.50 -3.28
N THR A 127 11.63 8.33 -4.20
CA THR A 127 11.92 8.03 -5.61
C THR A 127 12.82 9.08 -6.24
N ARG A 128 12.51 10.37 -6.02
CA ARG A 128 13.33 11.47 -6.53
C ARG A 128 14.74 11.47 -5.95
N CYS A 129 14.89 11.26 -4.64
CA CYS A 129 16.20 11.14 -3.99
C CYS A 129 17.04 9.99 -4.59
N ILE A 130 16.42 8.84 -4.85
CA ILE A 130 17.09 7.69 -5.47
C ILE A 130 17.58 8.04 -6.88
N LEU A 131 16.74 8.69 -7.68
CA LEU A 131 17.09 9.13 -9.04
C LEU A 131 18.20 10.20 -9.04
N ASP A 132 18.10 11.20 -8.16
CA ASP A 132 19.11 12.25 -8.00
C ASP A 132 20.49 11.68 -7.59
N ASN A 133 20.51 10.54 -6.90
CA ASN A 133 21.71 9.79 -6.54
C ASN A 133 22.22 8.84 -7.65
N GLY A 134 21.59 8.85 -8.84
CA GLY A 134 21.96 8.01 -9.98
C GLY A 134 21.64 6.52 -9.77
N ARG A 135 20.68 6.20 -8.89
CA ARG A 135 20.27 4.82 -8.56
C ARG A 135 18.90 4.50 -9.14
N VAL A 136 18.56 3.21 -9.15
CA VAL A 136 17.29 2.73 -9.73
C VAL A 136 16.20 2.62 -8.65
N PRO A 137 15.11 3.39 -8.72
CA PRO A 137 14.00 3.24 -7.78
C PRO A 137 13.15 2.00 -8.12
N ILE A 138 13.02 1.11 -7.13
CA ILE A 138 12.21 -0.10 -7.21
C ILE A 138 11.11 -0.01 -6.15
N VAL A 139 9.88 0.27 -6.58
CA VAL A 139 8.72 0.38 -5.69
C VAL A 139 8.06 -0.99 -5.55
N VAL A 140 7.93 -1.48 -4.32
CA VAL A 140 7.52 -2.87 -4.05
C VAL A 140 6.37 -2.90 -3.06
N GLY A 141 5.27 -3.57 -3.40
CA GLY A 141 4.16 -3.66 -2.47
C GLY A 141 2.93 -4.34 -3.02
N GLY A 142 1.89 -4.42 -2.20
CA GLY A 142 0.61 -5.01 -2.58
C GLY A 142 -0.60 -4.10 -2.34
N THR A 143 -0.36 -2.86 -1.89
CA THR A 143 -1.41 -1.90 -1.57
C THR A 143 -1.85 -1.18 -2.84
N GLY A 144 -2.91 -1.68 -3.48
CA GLY A 144 -3.37 -1.20 -4.79
C GLY A 144 -3.66 0.31 -4.85
N LEU A 145 -4.27 0.88 -3.82
CA LEU A 145 -4.57 2.31 -3.78
C LEU A 145 -3.30 3.17 -3.69
N TYR A 146 -2.30 2.74 -2.91
CA TYR A 146 -0.99 3.40 -2.80
C TYR A 146 -0.32 3.45 -4.16
N LEU A 147 -0.19 2.28 -4.81
CA LEU A 147 0.45 2.18 -6.11
C LEU A 147 -0.30 2.95 -7.20
N ARG A 148 -1.65 2.96 -7.18
CA ARG A 148 -2.45 3.74 -8.11
C ARG A 148 -2.16 5.24 -7.98
N TRP A 149 -2.15 5.78 -6.76
CA TRP A 149 -1.87 7.20 -6.55
C TRP A 149 -0.41 7.53 -6.92
N PHE A 150 0.53 6.66 -6.60
CA PHE A 150 1.94 6.85 -6.94
C PHE A 150 2.19 6.90 -8.46
N ILE A 151 1.50 6.04 -9.22
CA ILE A 151 1.63 5.96 -10.69
C ILE A 151 0.88 7.11 -11.37
N TYR A 152 -0.41 7.27 -11.06
CA TYR A 152 -1.30 8.14 -11.83
C TYR A 152 -1.48 9.53 -11.24
N GLY A 153 -1.01 9.76 -10.01
CA GLY A 153 -1.24 11.00 -9.26
C GLY A 153 -2.35 10.85 -8.22
N LYS A 154 -2.29 11.72 -7.20
CA LYS A 154 -3.33 11.83 -6.18
C LYS A 154 -4.46 12.77 -6.65
N PRO A 155 -5.73 12.47 -6.33
CA PRO A 155 -6.83 13.42 -6.51
C PRO A 155 -6.58 14.70 -5.70
N ASP A 156 -6.99 15.84 -6.24
CA ASP A 156 -6.91 17.14 -5.56
C ASP A 156 -8.08 17.37 -4.61
N VAL A 157 -8.23 16.47 -3.65
CA VAL A 157 -9.30 16.52 -2.65
C VAL A 157 -8.75 17.16 -1.37
N PRO A 158 -9.39 18.21 -0.83
CA PRO A 158 -8.90 18.86 0.38
C PRO A 158 -8.90 17.89 1.58
N LYS A 159 -7.87 18.06 2.42
CA LYS A 159 -7.80 17.36 3.71
C LYS A 159 -8.72 18.08 4.70
N ALA A 160 -9.58 17.33 5.37
CA ALA A 160 -10.44 17.88 6.41
C ALA A 160 -9.59 18.38 7.58
N SER A 161 -9.97 19.53 8.15
CA SER A 161 -9.34 20.03 9.37
C SER A 161 -9.76 19.16 10.57
N PRO A 162 -8.96 19.12 11.66
CA PRO A 162 -9.34 18.39 12.87
C PRO A 162 -10.70 18.82 13.44
N VAL A 163 -11.05 20.09 13.27
CA VAL A 163 -12.35 20.65 13.68
C VAL A 163 -13.48 20.01 12.88
N ILE A 164 -13.38 20.00 11.55
CA ILE A 164 -14.39 19.39 10.66
C ILE A 164 -14.52 17.89 10.94
N THR A 165 -13.41 17.18 11.10
CA THR A 165 -13.43 15.75 11.44
C THR A 165 -14.14 15.52 12.78
N SER A 166 -13.88 16.36 13.79
CA SER A 166 -14.57 16.25 15.09
C SER A 166 -16.08 16.53 14.98
N GLU A 167 -16.47 17.56 14.24
CA GLU A 167 -17.88 17.90 14.00
C GLU A 167 -18.62 16.78 13.28
N VAL A 168 -18.05 16.25 12.20
CA VAL A 168 -18.64 15.13 11.44
C VAL A 168 -18.73 13.87 12.30
N ASN A 169 -17.71 13.59 13.13
CA ASN A 169 -17.75 12.48 14.07
C ASN A 169 -18.90 12.63 15.06
N GLN A 170 -19.10 13.83 15.61
CA GLN A 170 -20.17 14.11 16.56
C GLN A 170 -21.55 13.99 15.90
N GLU A 171 -21.71 14.52 14.69
CA GLU A 171 -22.96 14.47 13.93
C GLU A 171 -23.39 13.04 13.59
N LEU A 172 -22.43 12.16 13.27
CA LEU A 172 -22.73 10.77 12.95
C LEU A 172 -22.69 9.83 14.17
N ALA A 173 -22.28 10.30 15.36
CA ALA A 173 -22.01 9.45 16.51
C ALA A 173 -23.25 8.70 17.01
N GLU A 174 -24.39 9.39 17.13
CA GLU A 174 -25.64 8.77 17.61
C GLU A 174 -26.23 7.83 16.58
N LEU A 175 -26.21 8.21 15.30
CA LEU A 175 -26.67 7.36 14.20
C LEU A 175 -25.84 6.08 14.11
N GLN A 176 -24.51 6.20 14.24
CA GLN A 176 -23.63 5.04 14.25
C GLN A 176 -23.84 4.16 15.48
N ARG A 177 -24.10 4.74 16.67
CA ARG A 177 -24.39 3.99 17.90
C ARG A 177 -25.71 3.23 17.83
N ASN A 178 -26.72 3.81 17.20
CA ASN A 178 -28.05 3.22 17.04
C ASN A 178 -28.15 2.32 15.79
N GLU A 179 -27.05 2.15 15.05
CA GLU A 179 -26.99 1.44 13.77
C GLU A 179 -28.00 1.95 12.72
N ASP A 180 -28.34 3.24 12.81
CA ASP A 180 -29.28 3.90 11.90
C ASP A 180 -28.58 4.36 10.62
N TRP A 181 -28.25 3.36 9.79
CA TRP A 181 -27.55 3.55 8.52
C TRP A 181 -28.34 4.38 7.52
N ASP A 182 -29.64 4.11 7.38
CA ASP A 182 -30.48 4.74 6.35
C ASP A 182 -30.61 6.24 6.60
N THR A 183 -30.82 6.66 7.86
CA THR A 183 -30.86 8.08 8.23
C THR A 183 -29.52 8.75 7.98
N ALA A 184 -28.40 8.09 8.27
CA ALA A 184 -27.07 8.63 8.02
C ALA A 184 -26.78 8.80 6.52
N VAL A 185 -27.20 7.86 5.68
CA VAL A 185 -27.13 8.00 4.22
C VAL A 185 -27.96 9.19 3.75
N GLN A 186 -29.20 9.32 4.23
CA GLN A 186 -30.06 10.45 3.87
C GLN A 186 -29.46 11.80 4.28
N LEU A 187 -28.78 11.87 5.43
CA LEU A 187 -28.05 13.07 5.86
C LEU A 187 -26.98 13.47 4.84
N VAL A 188 -26.13 12.53 4.42
CA VAL A 188 -25.05 12.82 3.45
C VAL A 188 -25.57 13.11 2.05
N VAL A 189 -26.66 12.46 1.64
CA VAL A 189 -27.35 12.76 0.38
C VAL A 189 -27.89 14.19 0.40
N LYS A 190 -28.56 14.61 1.48
CA LYS A 190 -29.06 15.98 1.65
C LYS A 190 -27.93 17.01 1.71
N ALA A 191 -26.76 16.62 2.22
CA ALA A 191 -25.56 17.46 2.23
C ALA A 191 -24.95 17.65 0.83
N GLY A 192 -25.30 16.82 -0.16
CA GLY A 192 -24.94 17.04 -1.57
C GLY A 192 -24.28 15.85 -2.28
N ASP A 193 -24.07 14.70 -1.62
CA ASP A 193 -23.52 13.51 -2.27
C ASP A 193 -24.60 12.44 -2.52
N SER A 194 -25.23 12.51 -3.69
CA SER A 194 -26.22 11.52 -4.13
C SER A 194 -25.64 10.10 -4.26
N LYS A 195 -24.32 9.96 -4.47
CA LYS A 195 -23.68 8.64 -4.60
C LYS A 195 -23.60 7.90 -3.26
N ALA A 196 -23.82 8.57 -2.14
CA ALA A 196 -23.87 7.95 -0.82
C ALA A 196 -24.93 6.84 -0.73
N GLN A 197 -26.00 6.89 -1.54
CA GLN A 197 -27.04 5.87 -1.62
C GLN A 197 -26.54 4.51 -2.11
N PHE A 198 -25.44 4.49 -2.87
CA PHE A 198 -24.84 3.28 -3.44
C PHE A 198 -23.71 2.72 -2.57
N LEU A 199 -23.44 3.33 -1.41
CA LEU A 199 -22.47 2.79 -0.46
C LEU A 199 -22.96 1.44 0.07
N ALA A 200 -22.02 0.52 0.29
CA ALA A 200 -22.33 -0.73 0.96
C ALA A 200 -22.86 -0.44 2.37
N ALA A 201 -23.85 -1.23 2.80
CA ALA A 201 -24.45 -1.09 4.12
C ALA A 201 -23.38 -1.04 5.22
N ASN A 202 -23.53 -0.10 6.15
CA ASN A 202 -22.63 0.15 7.28
C ASN A 202 -21.19 0.55 6.89
N ASP A 203 -20.95 1.06 5.68
CA ASP A 203 -19.68 1.70 5.33
C ASP A 203 -19.57 3.12 5.92
N TRP A 204 -19.57 3.19 7.25
CA TRP A 204 -19.45 4.42 8.04
C TRP A 204 -18.16 5.18 7.77
N TYR A 205 -17.13 4.51 7.23
CA TYR A 205 -15.89 5.15 6.85
C TYR A 205 -16.07 6.01 5.60
N ARG A 206 -16.61 5.44 4.51
CA ARG A 206 -16.83 6.19 3.26
C ARG A 206 -17.90 7.25 3.41
N LEU A 207 -18.96 6.96 4.17
CA LEU A 207 -20.02 7.91 4.44
C LEU A 207 -19.50 9.16 5.15
N ARG A 208 -18.75 8.96 6.25
CA ARG A 208 -18.08 10.02 7.01
C ARG A 208 -17.11 10.81 6.14
N ARG A 209 -16.28 10.11 5.34
CA ARG A 209 -15.32 10.78 4.45
C ARG A 209 -16.01 11.65 3.41
N SER A 210 -17.17 11.22 2.88
CA SER A 210 -17.95 12.05 1.96
C SER A 210 -18.43 13.34 2.64
N LEU A 211 -19.01 13.22 3.84
CA LEU A 211 -19.48 14.38 4.59
C LEU A 211 -18.33 15.34 4.97
N GLU A 212 -17.17 14.82 5.37
CA GLU A 212 -15.96 15.61 5.60
C GLU A 212 -15.53 16.41 4.37
N ILE A 213 -15.57 15.79 3.18
CA ILE A 213 -15.19 16.46 1.92
C ILE A 213 -16.19 17.57 1.60
N ILE A 214 -17.49 17.30 1.73
CA ILE A 214 -18.55 18.29 1.52
C ILE A 214 -18.37 19.47 2.47
N LYS A 215 -18.21 19.23 3.76
CA LYS A 215 -18.00 20.32 4.75
C LYS A 215 -16.71 21.09 4.52
N SER A 216 -15.66 20.44 4.01
CA SER A 216 -14.37 21.09 3.77
C SER A 216 -14.34 21.90 2.47
N SER A 217 -15.12 21.53 1.46
CA SER A 217 -15.00 22.08 0.11
C SER A 217 -16.28 22.69 -0.47
N GLY A 218 -17.43 22.43 0.16
CA GLY A 218 -18.75 22.72 -0.40
C GLY A 218 -19.18 21.80 -1.55
N SER A 219 -18.35 20.86 -1.97
CA SER A 219 -18.59 19.98 -3.12
C SER A 219 -18.53 18.50 -2.74
N PRO A 220 -19.30 17.61 -3.40
CA PRO A 220 -19.24 16.17 -3.14
C PRO A 220 -17.93 15.57 -3.68
N PRO A 221 -17.51 14.38 -3.19
CA PRO A 221 -16.29 13.72 -3.66
C PRO A 221 -16.21 13.53 -5.18
N SER A 222 -17.36 13.36 -5.85
CA SER A 222 -17.45 13.20 -7.30
C SER A 222 -17.11 14.45 -8.11
N ALA A 223 -17.07 15.63 -7.48
CA ALA A 223 -16.68 16.88 -8.15
C ALA A 223 -15.16 16.97 -8.39
N PHE A 224 -14.37 16.14 -7.71
CA PHE A 224 -12.91 16.16 -7.81
C PHE A 224 -12.43 15.15 -8.85
N ARG A 225 -11.62 15.62 -9.81
CA ARG A 225 -11.02 14.78 -10.84
C ARG A 225 -10.10 13.73 -10.21
N VAL A 226 -10.32 12.47 -10.55
CA VAL A 226 -9.39 11.38 -10.22
C VAL A 226 -8.46 11.17 -11.42
N PRO A 227 -7.14 11.38 -11.27
CA PRO A 227 -6.21 11.30 -12.42
C PRO A 227 -6.30 9.99 -13.21
N TYR A 228 -6.57 8.89 -12.52
CA TYR A 228 -6.69 7.55 -13.12
C TYR A 228 -7.85 7.39 -14.11
N ASP A 229 -8.94 8.15 -14.00
CA ASP A 229 -10.14 7.94 -14.84
C ASP A 229 -9.81 8.12 -16.33
N SER A 230 -8.98 9.10 -16.64
CA SER A 230 -8.48 9.35 -18.01
C SER A 230 -7.75 8.14 -18.61
N PHE A 231 -7.06 7.34 -17.79
CA PHE A 231 -6.34 6.14 -18.24
C PHE A 231 -7.25 4.92 -18.34
N ARG A 232 -8.38 4.89 -17.62
CA ARG A 232 -9.37 3.81 -17.74
C ARG A 232 -10.12 3.91 -19.07
N GLU A 233 -10.60 5.10 -19.40
CA GLU A 233 -11.41 5.39 -20.58
C GLU A 233 -10.66 5.08 -21.88
N GLN A 234 -9.37 5.44 -21.95
CA GLN A 234 -8.49 5.09 -23.10
C GLN A 234 -8.37 3.57 -23.32
N GLY A 235 -8.39 2.79 -22.25
CA GLY A 235 -8.32 1.34 -22.35
C GLY A 235 -9.65 0.69 -22.76
N GLU A 236 -10.78 1.37 -22.63
CA GLU A 236 -12.10 0.87 -23.04
C GLU A 236 -12.39 1.27 -24.50
N CYS A 237 -11.91 2.43 -24.95
CA CYS A 237 -12.02 2.91 -26.33
C CYS A 237 -11.21 2.07 -27.36
N SER A 238 -10.32 1.20 -26.91
CA SER A 238 -9.52 0.29 -27.75
C SER A 238 -10.14 -1.11 -27.92
N VAL A 239 -11.38 -1.34 -27.46
CA VAL A 239 -12.04 -2.67 -27.47
C VAL A 239 -13.37 -2.68 -28.25
N THR A 240 -13.74 -1.61 -28.93
CA THR A 240 -14.95 -1.58 -29.78
C THR A 240 -14.59 -1.36 -31.25
N GLU A 241 -14.07 -2.39 -31.90
CA GLU A 241 -14.38 -2.65 -33.30
C GLU A 241 -15.30 -3.89 -33.31
N ASP A 242 -16.36 -3.81 -34.10
CA ASP A 242 -17.42 -4.80 -34.32
C ASP A 242 -18.62 -4.78 -33.36
N SER A 243 -19.45 -3.73 -33.45
CA SER A 243 -20.92 -3.91 -33.60
C SER A 243 -21.58 -2.62 -34.10
N GLU A 244 -22.16 -2.69 -35.30
CA GLU A 244 -23.09 -1.67 -35.82
C GLU A 244 -24.39 -1.69 -35.01
N SER A 245 -24.75 -0.56 -34.40
CA SER A 245 -26.14 -0.12 -34.33
C SER A 245 -26.21 1.37 -34.03
N SER A 246 -26.82 2.09 -34.96
CA SER A 246 -27.23 3.49 -34.87
C SER A 246 -28.06 3.75 -33.63
N ASP A 247 -27.68 4.76 -32.83
CA ASP A 247 -28.66 5.62 -32.18
C ASP A 247 -28.11 7.03 -32.01
N MET A 248 -28.80 7.96 -32.67
CA MET A 248 -28.62 9.39 -32.59
C MET A 248 -29.02 9.87 -31.19
N ASN A 249 -28.16 10.63 -30.52
CA ASN A 249 -28.61 11.73 -29.67
C ASN A 249 -27.53 12.79 -29.54
N THR A 250 -27.84 13.94 -30.14
CA THR A 250 -27.10 15.20 -30.10
C THR A 250 -27.36 15.89 -28.76
N TYR A 251 -26.33 16.16 -27.96
CA TYR A 251 -26.31 17.26 -27.00
C TYR A 251 -24.95 17.94 -27.02
N GLY A 252 -25.02 19.28 -27.02
CA GLY A 252 -24.01 20.20 -27.50
C GLY A 252 -22.78 20.38 -26.62
N ASP A 253 -21.67 20.49 -27.33
CA ASP A 253 -20.63 21.53 -27.28
C ASP A 253 -20.09 21.97 -25.92
N GLY A 254 -18.86 21.54 -25.70
CA GLY A 254 -18.01 21.79 -24.54
C GLY A 254 -16.81 20.84 -24.57
N MET A 255 -16.24 20.60 -25.76
CA MET A 255 -15.00 19.85 -25.90
C MET A 255 -13.83 20.73 -25.41
N GLU A 256 -13.64 20.80 -24.10
CA GLU A 256 -12.30 21.02 -23.59
C GLU A 256 -11.48 19.78 -23.96
N GLU A 257 -10.58 19.97 -24.93
CA GLU A 257 -9.54 19.00 -25.29
C GLU A 257 -8.93 18.43 -24.00
N THR A 258 -9.29 17.19 -23.69
CA THR A 258 -8.80 16.51 -22.50
C THR A 258 -7.34 16.18 -22.75
N SER A 259 -6.45 17.13 -22.43
CA SER A 259 -5.02 16.91 -22.45
C SER A 259 -4.74 15.62 -21.67
N SER A 260 -4.28 14.59 -22.39
CA SER A 260 -3.85 13.35 -21.79
C SER A 260 -2.72 13.71 -20.82
N SER A 261 -2.95 13.55 -19.52
CA SER A 261 -1.87 13.77 -18.55
C SER A 261 -0.80 12.73 -18.83
N GLU A 262 0.32 13.15 -19.41
CA GLU A 262 1.48 12.28 -19.55
C GLU A 262 1.98 11.88 -18.15
N LEU A 263 2.31 10.60 -17.95
CA LEU A 263 2.89 10.16 -16.68
C LEU A 263 4.26 10.83 -16.45
N ASP A 264 4.57 11.24 -15.22
CA ASP A 264 5.83 11.93 -14.92
C ASP A 264 7.07 11.04 -15.06
N TYR A 265 6.90 9.73 -14.86
CA TYR A 265 7.94 8.73 -14.97
C TYR A 265 7.58 7.67 -16.00
N GLU A 266 8.60 6.96 -16.45
CA GLU A 266 8.46 5.76 -17.24
C GLU A 266 8.32 4.55 -16.32
N PHE A 267 7.07 4.20 -16.00
CA PHE A 267 6.77 3.12 -15.08
C PHE A 267 6.83 1.75 -15.75
N MET A 268 7.72 0.89 -15.23
CA MET A 268 7.81 -0.52 -15.58
C MET A 268 7.08 -1.36 -14.52
N CYS A 269 5.78 -1.58 -14.73
CA CYS A 269 4.92 -2.24 -13.76
C CYS A 269 4.84 -3.75 -13.98
N PHE A 270 5.29 -4.54 -13.01
CA PHE A 270 5.23 -5.99 -12.99
C PHE A 270 4.30 -6.49 -11.88
N PHE A 271 3.49 -7.51 -12.18
CA PHE A 271 2.63 -8.18 -11.20
C PHE A 271 3.01 -9.65 -11.09
N LEU A 272 3.68 -10.01 -9.99
CA LEU A 272 4.16 -11.37 -9.73
C LEU A 272 3.06 -12.19 -9.05
N SER A 273 2.62 -13.28 -9.69
CA SER A 273 1.61 -14.18 -9.14
C SER A 273 1.91 -15.64 -9.52
N SER A 274 1.42 -16.57 -8.73
CA SER A 274 1.44 -18.02 -9.01
C SER A 274 0.01 -18.57 -9.11
N HIS A 275 -0.13 -19.86 -9.44
CA HIS A 275 -1.42 -20.54 -9.42
C HIS A 275 -2.10 -20.39 -8.06
N ARG A 276 -3.42 -20.18 -8.08
CA ARG A 276 -4.13 -19.70 -6.90
C ARG A 276 -4.11 -20.67 -5.72
N LEU A 277 -4.09 -21.97 -6.00
CA LEU A 277 -3.96 -23.01 -4.98
C LEU A 277 -2.60 -22.97 -4.29
N ASP A 278 -1.52 -22.80 -5.04
CA ASP A 278 -0.16 -22.76 -4.48
C ASP A 278 0.06 -21.45 -3.72
N LEU A 279 -0.52 -20.35 -4.20
CA LEU A 279 -0.59 -19.10 -3.46
C LEU A 279 -1.30 -19.30 -2.11
N TYR A 280 -2.47 -19.95 -2.09
CA TYR A 280 -3.20 -20.19 -0.83
C TYR A 280 -2.43 -21.09 0.13
N LYS A 281 -1.79 -22.16 -0.36
CA LYS A 281 -0.89 -22.99 0.46
C LYS A 281 0.24 -22.15 1.05
N SER A 282 0.92 -21.33 0.23
CA SER A 282 2.02 -20.48 0.69
C SER A 282 1.59 -19.47 1.75
N ILE A 283 0.38 -18.91 1.62
CA ILE A 283 -0.20 -18.00 2.61
C ILE A 283 -0.49 -18.74 3.91
N ASP A 284 -1.10 -19.91 3.83
CA ASP A 284 -1.46 -20.69 5.03
C ASP A 284 -0.23 -21.10 5.82
N TYR A 285 0.81 -21.54 5.11
CA TYR A 285 2.08 -21.89 5.70
C TYR A 285 2.78 -20.69 6.33
N ARG A 286 2.78 -19.55 5.65
CA ARG A 286 3.34 -18.32 6.22
C ARG A 286 2.61 -17.90 7.50
N CYS A 287 1.28 -18.05 7.56
CA CYS A 287 0.53 -17.80 8.79
C CYS A 287 0.96 -18.72 9.93
N GLU A 288 1.30 -20.00 9.65
CA GLU A 288 1.87 -20.89 10.66
C GLU A 288 3.27 -20.46 11.07
N ASP A 289 4.15 -20.15 10.10
CA ASP A 289 5.53 -19.74 10.36
C ASP A 289 5.59 -18.48 11.24
N MET A 290 4.64 -17.54 11.08
CA MET A 290 4.52 -16.34 11.91
C MET A 290 4.16 -16.62 13.38
N LEU A 291 3.64 -17.80 13.70
CA LEU A 291 3.29 -18.21 15.07
C LEU A 291 4.41 -18.99 15.75
N LEU A 292 5.47 -19.34 15.03
CA LEU A 292 6.60 -20.06 15.58
C LEU A 292 7.55 -19.11 16.31
N GLY A 293 8.25 -19.68 17.29
CA GLY A 293 9.26 -18.96 18.06
C GLY A 293 8.68 -18.11 19.20
N ARG A 294 9.57 -17.46 19.95
CA ARG A 294 9.21 -16.60 21.08
C ARG A 294 8.88 -15.17 20.67
N ASP A 295 9.38 -14.75 19.51
CA ASP A 295 9.23 -13.40 18.98
C ASP A 295 8.30 -13.38 17.74
N GLY A 296 7.28 -14.25 17.74
CA GLY A 296 6.29 -14.35 16.67
C GLY A 296 5.22 -13.25 16.72
N ILE A 297 4.22 -13.36 15.83
CA ILE A 297 3.15 -12.36 15.71
C ILE A 297 2.33 -12.18 16.99
N LEU A 298 2.23 -13.21 17.84
CA LEU A 298 1.55 -13.10 19.14
C LEU A 298 2.31 -12.17 20.09
N SER A 299 3.65 -12.16 20.04
CA SER A 299 4.47 -11.28 20.88
C SER A 299 4.36 -9.82 20.43
N GLU A 300 4.34 -9.58 19.11
CA GLU A 300 4.07 -8.25 18.55
C GLU A 300 2.66 -7.76 18.91
N ALA A 301 1.65 -8.64 18.81
CA ALA A 301 0.28 -8.33 19.20
C ALA A 301 0.13 -8.07 20.70
N GLN A 302 0.85 -8.82 21.55
CA GLN A 302 0.95 -8.55 22.98
C GLN A 302 1.50 -7.14 23.20
N TRP A 303 2.60 -6.78 22.54
CA TRP A 303 3.20 -5.45 22.71
C TRP A 303 2.23 -4.32 22.34
N LEU A 304 1.45 -4.48 21.26
CA LEU A 304 0.41 -3.51 20.89
C LEU A 304 -0.65 -3.36 21.99
N LEU A 305 -1.12 -4.47 22.57
CA LEU A 305 -2.08 -4.45 23.68
C LEU A 305 -1.49 -3.80 24.94
N ASP A 306 -0.23 -4.11 25.27
CA ASP A 306 0.47 -3.57 26.42
C ASP A 306 0.77 -2.07 26.27
N ALA A 307 0.90 -1.59 25.03
CA ALA A 307 0.96 -0.17 24.70
C ALA A 307 -0.40 0.56 24.80
N GLY A 308 -1.47 -0.13 25.22
CA GLY A 308 -2.81 0.43 25.38
C GLY A 308 -3.59 0.56 24.08
N LEU A 309 -3.14 -0.06 22.98
CA LEU A 309 -3.87 -0.06 21.72
C LEU A 309 -4.92 -1.17 21.72
N HIS A 310 -6.12 -0.84 21.25
CA HIS A 310 -7.19 -1.82 21.08
C HIS A 310 -7.24 -2.39 19.66
N PRO A 311 -7.69 -3.64 19.48
CA PRO A 311 -7.94 -4.18 18.14
C PRO A 311 -8.88 -3.26 17.36
N ASN A 312 -8.65 -3.12 16.06
CA ASN A 312 -9.45 -2.28 15.16
C ASN A 312 -9.46 -0.76 15.48
N SER A 313 -8.58 -0.26 16.34
CA SER A 313 -8.56 1.17 16.71
C SER A 313 -7.99 2.06 15.61
N ASN A 314 -6.96 1.60 14.89
CA ASN A 314 -6.23 2.37 13.88
C ASN A 314 -5.71 1.47 12.75
N SER A 315 -4.94 2.04 11.83
CA SER A 315 -4.46 1.31 10.64
C SER A 315 -3.54 0.13 11.01
N ALA A 316 -2.65 0.30 11.98
CA ALA A 316 -1.75 -0.76 12.45
C ALA A 316 -2.52 -1.93 13.08
N THR A 317 -3.45 -1.65 13.99
CA THR A 317 -4.23 -2.68 14.71
C THR A 317 -5.33 -3.34 13.86
N LYS A 318 -5.69 -2.73 12.71
CA LYS A 318 -6.58 -3.33 11.69
C LYS A 318 -5.84 -4.27 10.74
N ALA A 319 -4.52 -4.25 10.73
CA ALA A 319 -3.72 -5.06 9.82
C ALA A 319 -4.01 -6.56 10.03
N ILE A 320 -4.04 -7.30 8.92
CA ILE A 320 -4.33 -8.75 8.94
C ILE A 320 -3.20 -9.47 9.66
N GLY A 321 -3.57 -10.42 10.53
CA GLY A 321 -2.65 -11.06 11.46
C GLY A 321 -2.68 -10.38 12.80
N TYR A 322 -2.31 -9.10 12.87
CA TYR A 322 -2.32 -8.32 14.11
C TYR A 322 -3.71 -8.23 14.71
N ARG A 323 -4.73 -7.88 13.92
CA ARG A 323 -6.11 -7.82 14.40
C ARG A 323 -6.55 -9.15 15.03
N GLN A 324 -6.38 -10.25 14.30
CA GLN A 324 -6.80 -11.57 14.77
C GLN A 324 -6.02 -11.99 16.03
N ALA A 325 -4.72 -11.70 16.07
CA ALA A 325 -3.86 -12.01 17.21
C ALA A 325 -4.25 -11.18 18.44
N MET A 326 -4.46 -9.87 18.29
CA MET A 326 -4.90 -9.01 19.39
C MET A 326 -6.29 -9.41 19.90
N GLU A 327 -7.26 -9.68 19.02
CA GLU A 327 -8.59 -10.17 19.40
C GLU A 327 -8.54 -11.53 20.12
N TYR A 328 -7.57 -12.39 19.77
CA TYR A 328 -7.35 -13.67 20.43
C TYR A 328 -6.74 -13.47 21.82
N LEU A 329 -5.66 -12.69 21.93
CA LEU A 329 -4.99 -12.43 23.21
C LEU A 329 -5.86 -11.65 24.18
N GLN A 330 -6.66 -10.69 23.70
CA GLN A 330 -7.61 -9.96 24.54
C GLN A 330 -8.62 -10.91 25.19
N ARG A 331 -9.18 -11.87 24.43
CA ARG A 331 -10.05 -12.92 25.00
C ARG A 331 -9.34 -13.81 26.00
N CYS A 332 -8.06 -14.14 25.75
CA CYS A 332 -7.26 -14.91 26.71
C CYS A 332 -7.07 -14.13 28.02
N ARG A 333 -6.83 -12.81 27.96
CA ARG A 333 -6.72 -11.93 29.14
C ARG A 333 -8.02 -11.87 29.93
N GLU A 334 -9.16 -11.73 29.24
CA GLU A 334 -10.50 -11.77 29.86
C GLU A 334 -10.77 -13.10 30.58
N GLN A 335 -10.14 -14.20 30.15
CA GLN A 335 -10.21 -15.52 30.76
C GLN A 335 -9.06 -15.78 31.77
N GLY A 336 -8.33 -14.76 32.22
CA GLY A 336 -7.24 -14.91 33.19
C GLY A 336 -6.01 -15.66 32.63
N GLY A 337 -5.70 -15.42 31.36
CA GLY A 337 -4.59 -16.05 30.64
C GLY A 337 -4.86 -17.49 30.19
N GLN A 338 -6.12 -17.94 30.19
CA GLN A 338 -6.47 -19.28 29.75
C GLN A 338 -6.83 -19.32 28.26
N SER A 339 -6.50 -20.42 27.59
CA SER A 339 -6.98 -20.74 26.25
C SER A 339 -6.90 -22.23 25.99
N SER A 340 -7.83 -22.75 25.20
CA SER A 340 -7.85 -24.13 24.73
C SER A 340 -7.22 -24.29 23.34
N ALA A 341 -6.81 -25.52 23.01
CA ALA A 341 -6.34 -25.84 21.65
C ALA A 341 -7.42 -25.50 20.59
N ALA A 342 -8.69 -25.75 20.89
CA ALA A 342 -9.80 -25.43 19.97
C ALA A 342 -9.90 -23.93 19.65
N GLU A 343 -9.71 -23.06 20.65
CA GLU A 343 -9.70 -21.61 20.46
C GLU A 343 -8.49 -21.13 19.66
N PHE A 344 -7.31 -21.69 19.93
CA PHE A 344 -6.11 -21.42 19.15
C PHE A 344 -6.31 -21.81 17.67
N TYR A 345 -6.82 -23.01 17.40
CA TYR A 345 -7.07 -23.48 16.04
C TYR A 345 -8.16 -22.65 15.33
N LYS A 346 -9.16 -22.16 16.07
CA LYS A 346 -10.15 -21.20 15.54
C LYS A 346 -9.50 -19.87 15.15
N PHE A 347 -8.59 -19.35 15.98
CA PHE A 347 -7.80 -18.15 15.68
C PHE A 347 -6.96 -18.36 14.42
N LEU A 348 -6.16 -19.44 14.36
CA LEU A 348 -5.31 -19.75 13.20
C LEU A 348 -6.12 -19.85 11.91
N PHE A 349 -7.27 -20.53 11.96
CA PHE A 349 -8.17 -20.65 10.82
C PHE A 349 -8.68 -19.29 10.31
N GLU A 350 -9.13 -18.41 11.21
CA GLU A 350 -9.61 -17.08 10.82
C GLU A 350 -8.47 -16.17 10.33
N PHE A 351 -7.26 -16.30 10.88
CA PHE A 351 -6.08 -15.62 10.37
C PHE A 351 -5.77 -16.04 8.92
N GLN A 352 -5.64 -17.35 8.66
CA GLN A 352 -5.38 -17.89 7.33
C GLN A 352 -6.47 -17.47 6.33
N LYS A 353 -7.74 -17.58 6.71
CA LYS A 353 -8.89 -17.17 5.91
C LYS A 353 -8.85 -15.68 5.57
N ALA A 354 -8.53 -14.81 6.54
CA ALA A 354 -8.41 -13.37 6.31
C ALA A 354 -7.26 -13.05 5.33
N SER A 355 -6.11 -13.71 5.47
CA SER A 355 -4.95 -13.55 4.58
C SER A 355 -5.26 -13.99 3.15
N ARG A 356 -5.94 -15.13 2.95
CA ARG A 356 -6.38 -15.58 1.61
C ARG A 356 -7.41 -14.63 0.99
N ASN A 357 -8.34 -14.11 1.79
CA ASN A 357 -9.32 -13.13 1.32
C ASN A 357 -8.66 -11.82 0.89
N PHE A 358 -7.58 -11.41 1.56
CA PHE A 358 -6.80 -10.26 1.14
C PHE A 358 -6.07 -10.49 -0.18
N ALA A 359 -5.38 -11.63 -0.33
CA ALA A 359 -4.77 -12.00 -1.60
C ALA A 359 -5.80 -12.05 -2.75
N LYS A 360 -7.03 -12.56 -2.48
CA LYS A 360 -8.15 -12.49 -3.44
C LYS A 360 -8.47 -11.05 -3.84
N ARG A 361 -8.60 -10.14 -2.87
CA ARG A 361 -8.90 -8.72 -3.15
C ARG A 361 -7.78 -8.05 -3.95
N GLN A 362 -6.52 -8.36 -3.65
CA GLN A 362 -5.37 -7.88 -4.43
C GLN A 362 -5.45 -8.36 -5.88
N LEU A 363 -5.66 -9.67 -6.10
CA LEU A 363 -5.84 -10.22 -7.45
C LEU A 363 -7.00 -9.54 -8.19
N THR A 364 -8.15 -9.33 -7.54
CA THR A 364 -9.29 -8.62 -8.14
C THR A 364 -8.94 -7.18 -8.51
N TRP A 365 -8.24 -6.46 -7.64
CA TRP A 365 -7.83 -5.08 -7.89
C TRP A 365 -6.92 -4.98 -9.12
N PHE A 366 -5.81 -5.72 -9.12
CA PHE A 366 -4.78 -5.60 -10.16
C PHE A 366 -5.17 -6.21 -11.50
N ARG A 367 -6.22 -7.02 -11.57
CA ARG A 367 -6.80 -7.48 -12.86
C ARG A 367 -7.27 -6.32 -13.73
N ASN A 368 -7.75 -5.26 -13.10
CA ASN A 368 -8.27 -4.08 -13.78
C ASN A 368 -7.19 -3.00 -14.01
N GLU A 369 -5.96 -3.23 -13.55
CA GLU A 369 -4.83 -2.32 -13.71
C GLU A 369 -4.04 -2.70 -14.98
N LYS A 370 -4.38 -2.08 -16.12
CA LYS A 370 -3.87 -2.47 -17.43
C LYS A 370 -2.36 -2.27 -17.60
N ILE A 371 -1.76 -1.34 -16.84
CA ILE A 371 -0.32 -1.02 -16.86
C ILE A 371 0.56 -2.19 -16.41
N TYR A 372 0.03 -3.13 -15.63
CA TYR A 372 0.82 -4.23 -15.07
C TYR A 372 1.02 -5.38 -16.06
N GLN A 373 2.28 -5.78 -16.20
CA GLN A 373 2.71 -7.00 -16.89
C GLN A 373 2.74 -8.17 -15.91
N TRP A 374 1.94 -9.20 -16.17
CA TRP A 374 1.75 -10.33 -15.25
C TRP A 374 2.84 -11.39 -15.46
N LEU A 375 3.59 -11.68 -14.40
CA LEU A 375 4.69 -12.64 -14.38
C LEU A 375 4.34 -13.87 -13.54
N ASP A 376 4.66 -15.04 -14.06
CA ASP A 376 4.47 -16.32 -13.38
C ASP A 376 5.58 -16.54 -12.34
N GLY A 377 5.24 -16.30 -11.07
CA GLY A 377 6.13 -16.46 -9.93
C GLY A 377 6.46 -17.92 -9.58
N SER A 378 5.89 -18.91 -10.28
CA SER A 378 6.33 -20.31 -10.16
C SER A 378 7.62 -20.60 -10.96
N LYS A 379 8.03 -19.68 -11.84
CA LYS A 379 9.25 -19.81 -12.65
C LYS A 379 10.50 -19.56 -11.79
N PRO A 380 11.67 -20.08 -12.21
CA PRO A 380 12.93 -19.84 -11.50
C PRO A 380 13.20 -18.34 -11.35
N LEU A 381 13.61 -17.93 -10.14
CA LEU A 381 13.86 -16.53 -9.80
C LEU A 381 14.83 -15.85 -10.78
N GLU A 382 15.90 -16.55 -11.15
CA GLU A 382 16.91 -16.05 -12.11
C GLU A 382 16.34 -15.72 -13.49
N THR A 383 15.37 -16.50 -13.97
CA THR A 383 14.73 -16.25 -15.26
C THR A 383 13.92 -14.96 -15.22
N ILE A 384 13.20 -14.74 -14.12
CA ILE A 384 12.41 -13.51 -13.90
C ILE A 384 13.34 -12.30 -13.74
N LEU A 385 14.40 -12.42 -12.96
CA LEU A 385 15.39 -11.37 -12.74
C LEU A 385 16.08 -10.96 -14.05
N SER A 386 16.53 -11.93 -14.84
CA SER A 386 17.20 -11.68 -16.11
C SER A 386 16.28 -10.96 -17.10
N PHE A 387 15.00 -11.33 -17.13
CA PHE A 387 14.00 -10.64 -17.95
C PHE A 387 13.80 -9.19 -17.52
N ILE A 388 13.57 -8.91 -16.23
CA ILE A 388 13.33 -7.55 -15.75
C ILE A 388 14.58 -6.68 -15.93
N ASN A 389 15.77 -7.24 -15.66
CA ASN A 389 17.05 -6.55 -15.84
C ASN A 389 17.29 -6.19 -17.31
N GLY A 390 17.09 -7.13 -18.24
CA GLY A 390 17.19 -6.88 -19.68
C GLY A 390 16.18 -5.84 -20.14
N ALA A 391 14.92 -5.97 -19.71
CA ALA A 391 13.86 -5.00 -20.03
C ALA A 391 14.18 -3.58 -19.56
N TYR A 392 14.84 -3.43 -18.40
CA TYR A 392 15.25 -2.12 -17.89
C TYR A 392 16.31 -1.45 -18.78
N HIS A 393 17.32 -2.20 -19.21
CA HIS A 393 18.40 -1.68 -20.06
C HIS A 393 17.94 -1.46 -21.51
N ASP A 394 17.22 -2.41 -22.09
CA ASP A 394 16.80 -2.42 -23.51
C ASP A 394 15.46 -1.71 -23.75
N TRP A 395 15.05 -0.87 -22.80
CA TRP A 395 13.72 -0.25 -22.83
C TRP A 395 13.55 0.65 -24.06
N ASN A 396 12.50 0.38 -24.83
CA ASN A 396 12.15 1.09 -26.06
C ASN A 396 10.72 1.69 -26.05
N GLY A 397 10.10 1.80 -24.88
CA GLY A 397 8.71 2.26 -24.71
C GLY A 397 7.66 1.15 -24.77
N SER A 398 8.03 -0.09 -25.08
CA SER A 398 7.12 -1.24 -25.07
C SER A 398 7.71 -2.45 -24.35
N LEU A 399 6.93 -3.03 -23.44
CA LEU A 399 7.31 -4.22 -22.69
C LEU A 399 6.48 -5.41 -23.14
N ARG A 400 7.12 -6.43 -23.71
CA ARG A 400 6.49 -7.72 -24.03
C ARG A 400 7.06 -8.82 -23.15
N VAL A 401 6.20 -9.43 -22.34
CA VAL A 401 6.57 -10.58 -21.52
C VAL A 401 6.66 -11.84 -22.41
N PRO A 402 7.77 -12.59 -22.38
CA PRO A 402 7.88 -13.88 -23.06
C PRO A 402 6.78 -14.86 -22.62
N GLU A 403 6.28 -15.67 -23.54
CA GLU A 403 5.15 -16.59 -23.29
C GLU A 403 5.40 -17.52 -22.09
N HIS A 404 6.61 -18.03 -21.93
CA HIS A 404 6.98 -18.93 -20.83
C HIS A 404 7.03 -18.27 -19.43
N LEU A 405 7.09 -16.94 -19.36
CA LEU A 405 7.04 -16.14 -18.12
C LEU A 405 5.67 -15.52 -17.89
N ARG A 406 4.78 -15.57 -18.87
CA ARG A 406 3.50 -14.86 -18.85
C ARG A 406 2.53 -15.57 -17.90
N MET A 407 1.90 -14.77 -17.03
CA MET A 407 0.81 -15.25 -16.17
C MET A 407 -0.54 -14.75 -16.67
N SER A 408 -1.57 -15.62 -16.61
CA SER A 408 -2.94 -15.23 -16.95
C SER A 408 -3.53 -14.29 -15.90
N ARG A 409 -4.20 -13.22 -16.35
CA ARG A 409 -4.96 -12.31 -15.49
C ARG A 409 -6.20 -12.98 -14.90
N ALA A 410 -6.83 -13.89 -15.64
CA ALA A 410 -8.08 -14.56 -15.27
C ALA A 410 -7.85 -16.03 -14.85
N ILE A 411 -8.74 -16.53 -14.01
CA ILE A 411 -8.87 -17.98 -13.79
C ILE A 411 -9.59 -18.50 -15.03
N SER A 412 -8.88 -19.23 -15.88
CA SER A 412 -9.40 -19.66 -17.18
C SER A 412 -10.04 -21.05 -17.14
N ASN A 413 -9.89 -21.80 -16.04
CA ASN A 413 -10.23 -23.23 -16.01
C ASN A 413 -11.25 -23.60 -14.92
N ARG A 414 -12.38 -24.20 -15.32
CA ARG A 414 -13.44 -24.72 -14.44
C ARG A 414 -12.90 -25.74 -13.42
N ARG A 415 -11.84 -26.47 -13.77
CA ARG A 415 -11.15 -27.40 -12.86
C ARG A 415 -10.45 -26.66 -11.72
N GLU A 416 -9.77 -25.56 -12.02
CA GLU A 416 -9.09 -24.73 -11.01
C GLU A 416 -10.11 -24.11 -10.05
N GLU A 417 -11.23 -23.61 -10.58
CA GLU A 417 -12.32 -23.09 -9.73
C GLU A 417 -12.86 -24.13 -8.76
N THR A 418 -13.05 -25.37 -9.23
CA THR A 418 -13.56 -26.47 -8.40
C THR A 418 -12.56 -26.83 -7.29
N GLN A 419 -11.27 -26.89 -7.63
CA GLN A 419 -10.21 -27.15 -6.66
C GLN A 419 -10.07 -26.02 -5.63
N ILE A 420 -10.26 -24.76 -6.04
CA ILE A 420 -10.26 -23.62 -5.10
C ILE A 420 -11.46 -23.71 -4.16
N LYS A 421 -12.65 -24.08 -4.66
CA LYS A 421 -13.86 -24.24 -3.84
C LYS A 421 -13.73 -25.38 -2.82
N SER A 422 -13.04 -26.46 -3.17
CA SER A 422 -12.79 -27.60 -2.28
C SER A 422 -11.54 -27.46 -1.43
N TYR A 423 -10.77 -26.38 -1.58
CA TYR A 423 -9.54 -26.17 -0.82
C TYR A 423 -9.82 -26.13 0.69
N ARG A 424 -9.07 -26.94 1.43
CA ARG A 424 -9.02 -26.98 2.89
C ARG A 424 -7.58 -26.79 3.32
N THR A 425 -7.36 -25.92 4.30
CA THR A 425 -6.02 -25.71 4.83
C THR A 425 -5.46 -27.04 5.36
N ARG A 426 -4.18 -27.29 5.07
CA ARG A 426 -3.42 -28.39 5.66
C ARG A 426 -2.21 -27.79 6.34
N ASN A 427 -2.23 -27.76 7.66
CA ASN A 427 -1.15 -27.21 8.47
C ASN A 427 0.09 -28.11 8.42
N ARG A 428 1.28 -27.52 8.52
CA ARG A 428 2.57 -28.22 8.61
C ARG A 428 3.07 -28.36 10.04
N HIS A 429 2.87 -27.33 10.86
CA HIS A 429 3.39 -27.27 12.23
C HIS A 429 2.32 -27.56 13.27
N PHE A 430 1.06 -27.20 12.99
CA PHE A 430 -0.07 -27.35 13.90
C PHE A 430 -1.05 -28.40 13.38
N VAL A 431 -0.70 -29.68 13.53
CA VAL A 431 -1.45 -30.83 12.98
C VAL A 431 -2.28 -31.52 14.07
N LYS A 432 -1.72 -31.71 15.25
CA LYS A 432 -2.31 -32.36 16.42
C LYS A 432 -2.69 -31.32 17.48
N GLY A 433 -3.63 -31.68 18.37
CA GLY A 433 -4.05 -30.81 19.48
C GLY A 433 -2.89 -30.37 20.39
N GLU A 434 -1.86 -31.20 20.52
CA GLU A 434 -0.70 -30.98 21.39
C GLU A 434 0.34 -30.01 20.80
N ASP A 435 0.33 -29.79 19.47
CA ASP A 435 1.35 -29.01 18.78
C ASP A 435 1.35 -27.53 19.22
N CYS A 436 0.20 -27.01 19.68
CA CYS A 436 0.08 -25.65 20.20
C CYS A 436 0.34 -25.53 21.72
N SER A 437 0.69 -26.61 22.41
CA SER A 437 0.90 -26.63 23.87
C SER A 437 1.90 -25.59 24.37
N HIS A 438 2.99 -25.37 23.63
CA HIS A 438 3.99 -24.37 23.94
C HIS A 438 3.42 -22.93 23.88
N ILE A 439 2.53 -22.65 22.92
CA ILE A 439 1.83 -21.36 22.80
C ILE A 439 0.84 -21.20 23.95
N LEU A 440 0.03 -22.21 24.25
CA LEU A 440 -0.93 -22.15 25.37
C LEU A 440 -0.22 -21.93 26.71
N ASN A 441 0.91 -22.60 26.92
CA ASN A 441 1.76 -22.39 28.09
C ASN A 441 2.31 -20.96 28.13
N TRP A 442 2.74 -20.40 26.99
CA TRP A 442 3.19 -19.01 26.91
C TRP A 442 2.05 -18.02 27.23
N ILE A 443 0.84 -18.23 26.70
CA ILE A 443 -0.35 -17.41 26.99
C ILE A 443 -0.63 -17.42 28.50
N SER A 444 -0.64 -18.61 29.13
CA SER A 444 -0.91 -18.76 30.56
C SER A 444 0.05 -18.03 31.49
N LYS A 445 1.26 -17.73 31.00
CA LYS A 445 2.32 -17.03 31.74
C LYS A 445 2.33 -15.52 31.48
N THR A 446 1.91 -15.09 30.30
CA THR A 446 2.12 -13.72 29.81
C THR A 446 0.85 -12.90 29.69
N GLN A 447 -0.32 -13.53 29.62
CA GLN A 447 -1.60 -12.87 29.35
C GLN A 447 -2.55 -12.91 30.56
N ARG A 448 -2.01 -12.95 31.78
CA ARG A 448 -2.81 -12.91 33.02
C ARG A 448 -3.18 -11.50 33.44
#